data_AF-A0A534GFQ8-F1
#
_entry.id   AF-A0A534GFQ8-F1
#
_cell.length_a   1.000
_cell.length_b   1.000
_cell.length_c   1.000
_cell.angle_alpha   90.00
_cell.angle_beta   90.00
_cell.angle_gamma   90.00
#
_symmetry.space_group_name_H-M   'P 1'
#
loop_
_entity.id
_entity.type
_entity.pdbx_description
1 polymer ?
#
loop_
_entity_poly.entity_id
_entity_poly.type
_entity_poly.pdbx_seq_one_letter_code
_entity_poly.pdbx_strand_id
1 'polypeptide(L)' 'MKDANLRVLVLNGYYDLATPFSATEYVMAHLGLPPGLGARIEMKYYEACHMMYVHRPSIAKMKRDLDAFIDSTARP' A
#
# COMPACT_ATOMS: atom_id res chain seq x y z
N MET A 1 19.78 -8.23 5.54
CA MET A 1 18.48 -8.05 4.88
C MET A 1 18.26 -9.29 4.02
N LYS A 2 17.29 -10.14 4.37
CA LYS A 2 17.20 -11.52 3.84
C LYS A 2 16.68 -11.60 2.40
N ASP A 3 16.04 -10.55 1.90
CA ASP A 3 15.57 -10.46 0.51
C ASP A 3 15.83 -9.03 -0.02
N ALA A 4 16.71 -8.91 -1.00
CA ALA A 4 17.09 -7.64 -1.61
C ALA A 4 16.07 -7.13 -2.64
N ASN A 5 15.01 -7.87 -2.93
CA ASN A 5 14.00 -7.54 -3.95
C ASN A 5 12.60 -7.35 -3.37
N LEU A 6 12.41 -7.55 -2.07
CA LEU A 6 11.11 -7.30 -1.42
C LEU A 6 10.64 -5.85 -1.64
N ARG A 7 9.42 -5.73 -2.13
CA ARG A 7 8.63 -4.50 -2.28
C ARG A 7 7.29 -4.67 -1.55
N VAL A 8 6.75 -3.59 -1.00
CA VAL A 8 5.53 -3.61 -0.19
C VAL A 8 4.53 -2.63 -0.78
N LEU A 9 3.30 -3.07 -0.98
CA LEU A 9 2.16 -2.23 -1.36
C LEU A 9 1.19 -2.17 -0.19
N VAL A 10 0.80 -0.96 0.20
CA VAL A 10 -0.15 -0.69 1.28
C VAL A 10 -1.35 0.06 0.72
N LEU A 11 -2.55 -0.47 0.97
CA LEU A 11 -3.80 0.04 0.43
C LEU A 11 -4.61 0.64 1.58
N ASN A 12 -4.99 1.91 1.48
CA ASN A 12 -5.62 2.66 2.57
C ASN A 12 -6.98 3.23 2.15
N GLY A 13 -8.00 3.04 2.98
CA GLY A 13 -9.26 3.77 2.87
C GLY A 13 -9.19 5.12 3.61
N TYR A 14 -9.62 6.21 2.99
CA TYR A 14 -9.66 7.53 3.65
C TYR A 14 -10.59 7.57 4.86
N TYR A 15 -11.67 6.77 4.84
CA TYR A 15 -12.69 6.74 5.88
C TYR A 15 -12.57 5.50 6.76
N ASP A 16 -11.39 4.86 6.77
CA ASP A 16 -11.12 3.72 7.63
C ASP A 16 -10.86 4.19 9.07
N LEU A 17 -11.79 3.87 9.96
CA LEU A 17 -11.68 4.15 11.40
C LEU A 17 -11.11 2.96 12.20
N ALA A 18 -11.00 1.78 11.59
CA ALA A 18 -10.38 0.62 12.21
C ALA A 18 -8.86 0.70 12.09
N THR A 19 -8.38 1.11 10.91
CA THR A 19 -6.96 1.36 10.61
C THR A 19 -6.79 2.67 9.83
N PRO A 20 -6.76 3.82 10.52
CA PRO A 20 -6.64 5.12 9.85
C PRO A 20 -5.40 5.22 8.98
N PHE A 21 -5.54 5.75 7.75
CA PHE A 21 -4.42 5.87 6.81
C PHE A 21 -3.24 6.66 7.39
N SER A 22 -3.50 7.66 8.23
CA SER A 22 -2.46 8.46 8.89
C SER A 22 -1.66 7.64 9.92
N ALA A 23 -2.29 6.67 10.58
CA ALA A 23 -1.59 5.72 11.44
C ALA A 23 -0.69 4.79 10.62
N THR A 24 -1.15 4.35 9.44
CA THR A 24 -0.34 3.60 8.48
C THR A 24 0.88 4.40 8.03
N GLU A 25 0.70 5.66 7.63
CA GLU A 25 1.80 6.57 7.25
C GLU A 25 2.81 6.71 8.39
N TYR A 26 2.32 6.96 9.61
CA TYR A 26 3.16 7.07 10.79
C TYR A 26 3.99 5.80 11.00
N VAL A 27 3.37 4.62 10.99
CA VAL A 27 4.08 3.36 11.20
C VAL A 27 5.14 3.14 10.12
N MET A 28 4.82 3.33 8.83
CA MET A 28 5.79 3.10 7.75
C MET A 28 6.96 4.09 7.80
N ALA A 29 6.73 5.33 8.23
CA ALA A 29 7.80 6.31 8.44
C ALA A 29 8.74 5.96 9.63
N HIS A 30 8.27 5.16 10.58
CA HIS A 30 8.99 4.84 11.83
C HIS A 30 9.47 3.38 11.93
N LEU A 31 9.54 2.64 10.82
CA LEU A 31 10.04 1.26 10.79
C LEU A 31 11.54 1.11 11.12
N GLY A 32 12.30 2.20 11.18
CA GLY A 32 13.75 2.16 11.43
C GLY A 32 14.54 1.53 10.28
N LEU A 33 14.06 1.67 9.05
CA LEU A 33 14.69 1.08 7.87
C LEU A 33 16.02 1.78 7.52
N PRO A 34 17.04 1.03 7.07
CA PRO A 34 18.21 1.61 6.42
C PRO A 34 17.84 2.62 5.32
N PRO A 35 18.68 3.66 5.11
CA PRO A 35 18.45 4.67 4.08
C PRO A 35 18.16 4.05 2.71
N GLY A 36 17.17 4.60 2.00
CA GLY A 36 16.78 4.15 0.67
C GLY A 36 15.82 2.95 0.62
N LEU A 37 15.68 2.17 1.71
CA LEU A 37 14.73 1.04 1.71
C LEU A 37 13.26 1.47 1.79
N GLY A 38 12.98 2.63 2.38
CA GLY A 38 11.62 3.19 2.40
C GLY A 38 11.03 3.39 1.00
N ALA A 39 11.85 3.61 -0.03
CA ALA A 39 11.40 3.74 -1.42
C ALA A 39 10.79 2.45 -2.00
N ARG A 40 10.88 1.32 -1.30
CA ARG A 40 10.28 0.04 -1.67
C ARG A 40 8.86 -0.13 -1.15
N ILE A 41 8.38 0.81 -0.33
CA ILE A 41 7.03 0.85 0.22
C ILE A 41 6.22 1.82 -0.64
N GLU A 42 5.16 1.32 -1.25
CA GLU A 42 4.20 2.11 -2.01
C GLU A 42 2.87 2.18 -1.26
N MET A 43 2.30 3.37 -1.14
CA MET A 43 1.00 3.60 -0.53
C MET A 43 -0.01 4.07 -1.57
N LYS A 44 -1.21 3.47 -1.54
CA LYS A 44 -2.36 3.90 -2.32
C LYS A 44 -3.52 4.26 -1.41
N TYR A 45 -4.34 5.18 -1.89
CA TYR A 45 -5.48 5.71 -1.15
C TYR A 45 -6.76 5.57 -1.97
N TYR A 46 -7.87 5.37 -1.26
CA TYR A 46 -9.17 5.09 -1.83
C TYR A 46 -10.25 5.87 -1.06
N GLU A 47 -11.18 6.48 -1.80
CA GLU A 47 -12.41 7.11 -1.28
C GLU A 47 -13.39 6.04 -0.77
N ALA A 48 -13.02 5.35 0.31
CA ALA A 48 -13.80 4.30 0.95
C ALA A 48 -13.35 4.08 2.41
N CYS A 49 -14.16 3.33 3.15
CA CYS A 49 -13.83 2.86 4.50
C CYS A 49 -12.88 1.64 4.46
N HIS A 50 -12.70 0.98 5.62
CA HIS A 50 -11.84 -0.20 5.81
C HIS A 50 -12.00 -1.26 4.72
N MET A 51 -13.24 -1.66 4.43
CA MET A 51 -13.56 -2.67 3.43
C MET A 51 -13.64 -2.05 2.03
N MET A 52 -12.59 -1.35 1.59
CA MET A 52 -12.61 -0.52 0.37
C MET A 52 -13.06 -1.25 -0.90
N TYR A 53 -12.88 -2.58 -0.93
CA TYR A 53 -13.27 -3.42 -2.05
C TYR A 53 -14.79 -3.61 -2.21
N VAL A 54 -15.61 -3.25 -1.22
CA VAL A 54 -17.07 -3.27 -1.38
C VAL A 54 -17.58 -2.02 -2.11
N HIS A 55 -16.79 -0.94 -2.14
CA HIS A 55 -17.11 0.28 -2.86
C HIS A 55 -16.70 0.16 -4.33
N ARG A 56 -17.67 0.17 -5.26
CA ARG A 56 -17.45 -0.15 -6.69
C ARG A 56 -16.36 0.69 -7.38
N PRO A 57 -16.28 2.01 -7.21
CA PRO A 57 -15.17 2.80 -7.76
C PRO A 57 -13.82 2.39 -7.17
N SER A 58 -13.76 2.14 -5.86
CA SER A 58 -12.54 1.79 -5.15
C SER A 58 -12.02 0.41 -5.53
N ILE A 59 -12.85 -0.62 -5.66
CA ILE A 59 -12.39 -1.95 -6.09
C ILE A 59 -11.84 -1.93 -7.53
N ALA A 60 -12.45 -1.14 -8.43
CA ALA A 60 -11.94 -1.00 -9.79
C ALA A 60 -10.56 -0.34 -9.81
N LYS A 61 -10.35 0.69 -8.99
CA LYS A 61 -9.04 1.32 -8.80
C LYS A 61 -8.05 0.35 -8.13
N MET A 62 -8.48 -0.36 -7.09
CA MET A 62 -7.67 -1.30 -6.32
C MET A 62 -7.13 -2.42 -7.21
N LYS A 63 -7.97 -2.97 -8.09
CA LYS A 63 -7.55 -3.99 -9.05
C LYS A 63 -6.46 -3.47 -9.99
N ARG A 64 -6.64 -2.28 -10.56
CA ARG A 64 -5.63 -1.66 -11.45
C ARG A 64 -4.31 -1.40 -10.74
N ASP A 65 -4.37 -0.87 -9.52
CA ASP A 65 -3.17 -0.59 -8.72
C ASP A 65 -2.43 -1.90 -8.35
N LEU A 66 -3.17 -2.94 -7.98
CA LEU A 66 -2.61 -4.25 -7.66
C LEU A 66 -1.96 -4.92 -8.89
N ASP A 67 -2.64 -4.88 -10.04
CA ASP A 67 -2.09 -5.40 -11.30
C ASP A 67 -0.79 -4.69 -11.67
N ALA A 68 -0.80 -3.34 -11.66
CA ALA A 68 0.38 -2.54 -11.96
C ALA A 68 1.54 -2.83 -10.99
N PHE A 69 1.25 -3.01 -9.70
CA PHE A 69 2.26 -3.39 -8.71
C PHE A 69 2.85 -4.76 -9.05
N ILE A 70 2.01 -5.79 -9.23
CA ILE A 70 2.43 -7.15 -9.57
C ILE A 70 3.29 -7.12 -10.84
N ASP A 71 2.82 -6.51 -11.93
CA ASP A 71 3.55 -6.41 -13.20
C ASP A 71 4.91 -5.70 -13.07
N SER A 72 5.00 -4.71 -12.16
CA SER A 72 6.25 -4.02 -11.85
C SER A 72 7.21 -4.83 -10.97
N THR A 73 6.72 -5.89 -10.32
CA THR A 73 7.50 -6.81 -9.47
C THR A 73 7.76 -8.17 -10.11
N ALA A 74 6.98 -8.55 -11.13
CA ALA A 74 6.97 -9.89 -11.72
C ALA A 74 8.03 -10.08 -12.83
N ARG A 75 9.12 -9.31 -12.82
CA ARG A 75 10.25 -9.51 -13.73
C ARG A 75 11.51 -9.96 -12.95
N PRO A 76 12.29 -10.90 -13.52
CA PRO A 76 13.34 -11.64 -12.83
C PRO A 76 14.48 -10.75 -12.31
#